data_AF-A0A2V6G5L8-F1
#
_entry.id   AF-A0A2V6G5L8-F1
#
_cell.length_a   1.000
_cell.length_b   1.000
_cell.length_c   1.000
_cell.angle_alpha   90.00
_cell.angle_beta   90.00
_cell.angle_gamma   90.00
#
_symmetry.space_group_name_H-M   'P 1'
#
loop_
_entity.id
_entity.type
_entity.pdbx_description
1 polymer ?
#
loop_
_entity_poly.entity_id
_entity_poly.type
_entity_poly.pdbx_seq_one_letter_code
_entity_poly.pdbx_strand_id
1 'polypeptide(L)'
;MVEDRTLIDEVLRKLKTDLCNVEWAFQEVATRYAQTLSKIDDPYLRERALDIQDVTKRVIRNLQGKAPKTFLSLTQPHILVAHNLTPSDTASMSRDYVLGVATDLGSRTSHAAILARSLNIPAVLGLHDITAKLETGQHVLVDGSDGWLIVNPTPETLECYKQIESRRAKVTAQLKQLSSFRKTSMRSQPMERRGSDFIEPNFSI
;
A
#
# COMPACT_ATOMS: atom_id res chain seq x y z
N MET A 1 4.47 9.52 17.48
CA MET A 1 3.79 8.30 17.97
C MET A 1 4.69 7.51 18.88
N VAL A 2 5.72 6.79 18.39
CA VAL A 2 6.61 5.99 19.28
C VAL A 2 7.42 6.86 20.24
N GLU A 3 7.81 8.06 19.81
CA GLU A 3 8.52 9.05 20.65
C GLU A 3 7.58 10.14 21.20
N ASP A 4 6.27 9.94 21.11
CA ASP A 4 5.31 10.92 21.61
C ASP A 4 5.35 10.94 23.15
N ARG A 5 5.90 12.01 23.71
CA ARG A 5 6.05 12.17 25.16
C ARG A 5 4.72 12.11 25.89
N THR A 6 3.64 12.64 25.30
CA THR A 6 2.32 12.65 25.92
C THR A 6 1.80 11.23 26.12
N LEU A 7 1.94 10.40 25.07
CA LEU A 7 1.55 8.99 25.13
C LEU A 7 2.42 8.22 26.12
N ILE A 8 3.73 8.41 26.09
CA ILE A 8 4.66 7.73 27.00
C ILE A 8 4.38 8.10 28.45
N ASP A 9 4.18 9.38 28.75
CA ASP A 9 3.90 9.86 30.10
C ASP A 9 2.56 9.32 30.63
N GLU A 10 1.54 9.21 29.77
CA GLU A 10 0.26 8.60 30.11
C GLU A 10 0.41 7.10 30.43
N VAL A 11 1.18 6.35 29.62
CA VAL A 11 1.48 4.93 29.87
C VAL A 11 2.25 4.76 31.19
N LEU A 12 3.29 5.56 31.42
CA LEU A 12 4.10 5.49 32.65
C LEU A 12 3.27 5.81 33.90
N ARG A 13 2.36 6.78 33.81
CA ARG A 13 1.44 7.11 34.90
C ARG A 13 0.53 5.92 35.20
N LYS A 14 -0.05 5.31 34.17
CA LYS A 14 -0.94 4.17 34.30
C LYS A 14 -0.25 2.95 34.92
N LEU A 15 1.01 2.71 34.57
CA LEU A 15 1.81 1.64 35.19
C LEU A 15 2.01 1.83 36.68
N LYS A 16 2.25 3.07 37.13
CA LYS A 16 2.43 3.40 38.54
C LYS A 16 1.13 3.29 39.34
N THR A 17 0.01 3.67 38.74
CA THR A 17 -1.31 3.69 39.42
C THR A 17 -1.99 2.33 39.43
N ASP A 18 -2.04 1.65 38.27
CA ASP A 18 -2.88 0.46 38.07
C ASP A 18 -2.10 -0.84 38.30
N LEU A 19 -0.77 -0.77 38.44
CA LEU A 19 0.14 -1.92 38.65
C LEU A 19 -0.08 -3.06 37.64
N CYS A 20 -0.32 -2.70 36.38
CA CYS A 20 -0.54 -3.64 35.28
C CYS A 20 0.73 -3.86 34.45
N ASN A 21 0.69 -4.85 33.54
CA ASN A 21 1.81 -5.09 32.63
C ASN A 21 1.95 -3.96 31.59
N VAL A 22 3.18 -3.76 31.10
CA VAL A 22 3.53 -2.66 30.18
C VAL A 22 2.81 -2.77 28.84
N GLU A 23 2.62 -3.98 28.34
CA GLU A 23 1.93 -4.27 27.10
C GLU A 23 0.47 -3.85 27.14
N TRP A 24 -0.21 -4.13 28.25
CA TRP A 24 -1.60 -3.78 28.49
C TRP A 24 -1.78 -2.29 28.63
N ALA A 25 -0.95 -1.64 29.46
CA ALA A 25 -0.99 -0.18 29.63
C ALA A 25 -0.79 0.53 28.29
N PHE A 26 0.20 0.09 27.51
CA PHE A 26 0.47 0.65 26.19
C PHE A 26 -0.68 0.40 25.20
N GLN A 27 -1.21 -0.83 25.14
CA GLN A 27 -2.33 -1.18 24.27
C GLN A 27 -3.55 -0.31 24.57
N GLU A 28 -3.91 -0.16 25.84
CA GLU A 28 -5.12 0.56 26.25
C GLU A 28 -5.04 2.04 25.86
N VAL A 29 -3.91 2.69 26.18
CA VAL A 29 -3.68 4.10 25.84
C VAL A 29 -3.70 4.28 24.33
N ALA A 30 -2.89 3.52 23.58
CA ALA A 30 -2.81 3.67 22.14
C ALA A 30 -4.13 3.34 21.41
N THR A 31 -4.89 2.36 21.90
CA THR A 31 -6.22 2.02 21.37
C THR A 31 -7.18 3.20 21.53
N ARG A 32 -7.13 3.91 22.65
CA ARG A 32 -7.97 5.09 22.90
C ARG A 32 -7.66 6.25 21.95
N TYR A 33 -6.37 6.51 21.69
CA TYR A 33 -5.95 7.50 20.68
C TYR A 33 -6.45 7.12 19.29
N ALA A 34 -6.25 5.86 18.87
CA ALA A 34 -6.73 5.37 17.57
C ALA A 34 -8.26 5.46 17.45
N GLN A 35 -9.00 5.10 18.49
CA GLN A 35 -10.47 5.20 18.52
C GLN A 35 -10.94 6.64 18.37
N THR A 36 -10.31 7.59 19.10
CA THR A 36 -10.63 9.02 18.98
C THR A 36 -10.45 9.51 17.55
N LEU A 37 -9.33 9.17 16.90
CA LEU A 37 -9.06 9.54 15.51
C LEU A 37 -10.06 8.89 14.53
N SER A 38 -10.43 7.63 14.75
CA SER A 38 -11.36 6.90 13.87
C SER A 38 -12.79 7.45 13.88
N LYS A 39 -13.20 8.13 14.96
CA LYS A 39 -14.53 8.75 15.10
C LYS A 39 -14.67 10.07 14.36
N ILE A 40 -13.55 10.67 13.93
CA ILE A 40 -13.57 11.90 13.15
C ILE A 40 -13.90 11.52 11.71
N ASP A 41 -14.87 12.20 11.10
CA ASP A 41 -15.28 11.94 9.72
C ASP A 41 -14.30 12.58 8.71
N ASP A 42 -13.05 12.12 8.78
CA ASP A 42 -11.97 12.50 7.88
C ASP A 42 -11.25 11.22 7.41
N PRO A 43 -11.26 10.91 6.11
CA PRO A 43 -10.57 9.74 5.55
C PRO A 43 -9.08 9.67 5.93
N TYR A 44 -8.38 10.80 5.96
CA TYR A 44 -6.96 10.85 6.31
C TYR A 44 -6.74 10.49 7.79
N LEU A 45 -7.59 10.99 8.69
CA LEU A 45 -7.50 10.66 10.12
C LEU A 45 -7.90 9.21 10.40
N ARG A 46 -8.84 8.65 9.62
CA ARG A 46 -9.17 7.22 9.67
C ARG A 46 -8.00 6.34 9.24
N GLU A 47 -7.32 6.67 8.14
CA GLU A 47 -6.07 5.99 7.74
C GLU A 47 -5.00 6.13 8.84
N ARG A 48 -4.89 7.31 9.45
CA ARG A 48 -3.93 7.55 10.53
C ARG A 48 -4.21 6.72 11.79
N ALA A 49 -5.48 6.47 12.11
CA ALA A 49 -5.86 5.58 13.20
C ALA A 49 -5.36 4.15 12.95
N LEU A 50 -5.44 3.66 11.71
CA LEU A 50 -4.92 2.34 11.33
C LEU A 50 -3.39 2.27 11.47
N ASP A 51 -2.68 3.34 11.10
CA ASP A 51 -1.22 3.42 11.31
C ASP A 51 -0.84 3.31 12.79
N ILE A 52 -1.57 3.99 13.67
CA ILE A 52 -1.34 3.93 15.12
C ILE A 52 -1.57 2.50 15.63
N GLN A 53 -2.61 1.82 15.14
CA GLN A 53 -2.84 0.43 15.48
C GLN A 53 -1.71 -0.49 14.99
N ASP A 54 -1.17 -0.25 13.79
CA ASP A 54 -0.02 -1.00 13.26
C ASP A 54 1.23 -0.83 14.14
N VAL A 55 1.59 0.42 14.45
CA VAL A 55 2.69 0.74 15.35
C VAL A 55 2.49 0.10 16.72
N THR A 56 1.27 0.14 17.24
CA THR A 56 0.92 -0.44 18.55
C THR A 56 1.18 -1.95 18.57
N LYS A 57 0.69 -2.67 17.56
CA LYS A 57 0.94 -4.11 17.41
C LYS A 57 2.44 -4.42 17.37
N ARG A 58 3.24 -3.57 16.72
CA ARG A 58 4.69 -3.75 16.62
C ARG A 58 5.41 -3.51 17.95
N VAL A 59 5.07 -2.44 18.67
CA VAL A 59 5.62 -2.16 20.01
C VAL A 59 5.33 -3.30 20.97
N ILE A 60 4.08 -3.78 21.02
CA ILE A 60 3.68 -4.87 21.91
C ILE A 60 4.41 -6.17 21.56
N ARG A 61 4.58 -6.47 20.26
CA ARG A 61 5.36 -7.64 19.83
C ARG A 61 6.82 -7.57 20.33
N ASN A 62 7.44 -6.39 20.25
CA ASN A 62 8.79 -6.18 20.75
C ASN A 62 8.87 -6.32 22.28
N LEU A 63 7.91 -5.76 23.02
CA LEU A 63 7.83 -5.91 24.49
C LEU A 63 7.69 -7.38 24.90
N GLN A 64 6.94 -8.17 24.13
CA GLN A 64 6.79 -9.62 24.32
C GLN A 64 8.02 -10.44 23.88
N GLY A 65 9.09 -9.81 23.39
CA GLY A 65 10.28 -10.49 22.89
C GLY A 65 10.01 -11.39 21.66
N LYS A 66 8.90 -11.17 20.95
CA LYS A 66 8.53 -11.97 19.79
C LYS A 66 9.27 -11.48 18.55
N ALA A 67 9.72 -12.42 17.72
CA ALA A 67 10.30 -12.09 16.42
C ALA A 67 9.32 -11.24 15.58
N PRO A 68 9.84 -10.35 14.70
CA PRO A 68 9.03 -9.62 13.74
C PRO A 68 8.12 -10.58 12.98
N LYS A 69 6.92 -10.11 12.61
CA LYS A 69 6.08 -10.86 11.69
C LYS A 69 6.80 -10.91 10.36
N THR A 70 7.34 -12.07 10.00
CA THR A 70 7.89 -12.28 8.67
C THR A 70 6.70 -12.38 7.71
N PHE A 71 6.65 -11.48 6.73
CA PHE A 71 5.75 -11.65 5.60
C PHE A 71 6.16 -12.93 4.87
N LEU A 72 5.20 -13.76 4.46
CA LEU A 72 5.49 -15.05 3.81
C LEU A 72 6.51 -14.85 2.68
N SER A 73 7.66 -15.50 2.80
CA SER A 73 8.70 -15.48 1.77
C SER A 73 8.24 -16.36 0.61
N LEU A 74 7.33 -15.83 -0.20
CA LEU A 74 6.84 -16.49 -1.39
C LEU A 74 7.89 -16.35 -2.49
N THR A 75 8.28 -17.47 -3.08
CA THR A 75 9.30 -17.56 -4.14
C THR A 75 8.68 -17.72 -5.53
N GLN A 76 7.36 -17.58 -5.65
CA GLN A 76 6.62 -17.76 -6.90
C GLN A 76 5.84 -16.49 -7.24
N PRO A 77 5.72 -16.12 -8.52
CA PRO A 77 4.90 -14.99 -8.95
C PRO A 77 3.45 -15.14 -8.47
N HIS A 78 2.92 -14.11 -7.81
CA HIS A 78 1.58 -14.15 -7.20
C HIS A 78 0.90 -12.78 -7.20
N ILE A 79 -0.42 -12.79 -7.05
CA ILE A 79 -1.23 -11.59 -6.81
C ILE A 79 -1.55 -11.55 -5.32
N LEU A 80 -1.24 -10.42 -4.69
CA LEU A 80 -1.45 -10.24 -3.26
C LEU A 80 -2.87 -9.72 -3.02
N VAL A 81 -3.64 -10.47 -2.24
CA VAL A 81 -4.98 -10.07 -1.79
C VAL A 81 -4.98 -9.92 -0.27
N ALA A 82 -5.34 -8.75 0.24
CA ALA A 82 -5.31 -8.47 1.68
C ALA A 82 -6.42 -7.52 2.11
N HIS A 83 -6.84 -7.59 3.38
CA HIS A 83 -7.88 -6.70 3.88
C HIS A 83 -7.39 -5.24 3.89
N ASN A 84 -6.15 -5.07 4.34
CA ASN A 84 -5.41 -3.83 4.26
C ASN A 84 -3.91 -4.18 4.23
N LEU A 85 -3.08 -3.31 3.63
CA LEU A 85 -1.62 -3.40 3.74
C LEU A 85 -1.11 -2.27 4.61
N THR A 86 -0.52 -2.61 5.76
CA THR A 86 0.05 -1.61 6.66
C THR A 86 1.48 -1.22 6.22
N PRO A 87 2.01 -0.09 6.72
CA PRO A 87 3.42 0.25 6.50
C PRO A 87 4.36 -0.88 6.91
N SER A 88 4.09 -1.55 8.03
CA SER A 88 4.92 -2.67 8.49
C SER A 88 4.84 -3.88 7.55
N ASP A 89 3.68 -4.18 6.97
CA ASP A 89 3.53 -5.26 5.98
C ASP A 89 4.34 -4.95 4.71
N THR A 90 4.16 -3.75 4.13
CA THR A 90 4.86 -3.33 2.90
C THR A 90 6.38 -3.21 3.07
N ALA A 91 6.87 -2.97 4.29
CA ALA A 91 8.30 -2.90 4.62
C ALA A 91 8.94 -4.29 4.78
N SER A 92 8.17 -5.30 5.19
CA SER A 92 8.68 -6.65 5.47
C SER A 92 8.45 -7.65 4.33
N MET A 93 7.67 -7.27 3.32
CA MET A 93 7.33 -8.09 2.17
C MET A 93 8.43 -8.14 1.10
N SER A 94 8.68 -9.33 0.55
CA SER A 94 9.46 -9.49 -0.69
C SER A 94 8.65 -9.02 -1.90
N ARG A 95 9.23 -8.13 -2.69
CA ARG A 95 8.55 -7.45 -3.80
C ARG A 95 8.77 -8.12 -5.14
N ASP A 96 9.77 -9.01 -5.22
CA ASP A 96 10.29 -9.56 -6.47
C ASP A 96 9.27 -10.43 -7.23
N TYR A 97 8.29 -10.98 -6.51
CA TYR A 97 7.31 -11.91 -7.06
C TYR A 97 5.87 -11.39 -7.04
N VAL A 98 5.65 -10.13 -6.65
CA VAL A 98 4.30 -9.57 -6.59
C VAL A 98 3.92 -9.04 -7.98
N LEU A 99 2.96 -9.70 -8.64
CA LEU A 99 2.48 -9.33 -9.97
C LEU A 99 1.34 -8.28 -9.93
N GLY A 100 0.68 -8.15 -8.78
CA GLY A 100 -0.43 -7.23 -8.60
C GLY A 100 -0.95 -7.23 -7.17
N VAL A 101 -1.73 -6.21 -6.81
CA VAL A 101 -2.26 -6.03 -5.46
C VAL A 101 -3.77 -5.76 -5.49
N ALA A 102 -4.52 -6.47 -4.66
CA ALA A 102 -5.94 -6.22 -4.44
C ALA A 102 -6.21 -6.05 -2.94
N THR A 103 -6.97 -5.03 -2.54
CA THR A 103 -7.32 -4.83 -1.13
C THR A 103 -8.77 -4.48 -0.88
N ASP A 104 -9.31 -4.95 0.26
CA ASP A 104 -10.67 -4.59 0.71
C ASP A 104 -10.76 -3.11 1.08
N LEU A 105 -9.74 -2.62 1.78
CA LEU A 105 -9.60 -1.24 2.21
C LEU A 105 -8.49 -0.56 1.42
N GLY A 106 -8.67 0.73 1.17
CA GLY A 106 -7.62 1.55 0.59
C GLY A 106 -8.19 2.62 -0.32
N SER A 107 -7.50 3.75 -0.32
CA SER A 107 -7.76 4.88 -1.20
C SER A 107 -6.64 5.00 -2.24
N ARG A 108 -6.80 5.95 -3.19
CA ARG A 108 -5.74 6.33 -4.13
C ARG A 108 -4.47 6.86 -3.46
N THR A 109 -4.49 7.19 -2.17
CA THR A 109 -3.32 7.67 -1.40
C THR A 109 -2.81 6.66 -0.38
N SER A 110 -3.45 5.50 -0.28
CA SER A 110 -3.09 4.47 0.70
C SER A 110 -1.70 3.85 0.44
N HIS A 111 -1.16 3.22 1.48
CA HIS A 111 0.11 2.48 1.43
C HIS A 111 0.14 1.44 0.30
N ALA A 112 -0.95 0.70 0.10
CA ALA A 112 -1.08 -0.25 -1.01
C ALA A 112 -0.99 0.45 -2.38
N ALA A 113 -1.63 1.61 -2.54
CA ALA A 113 -1.59 2.39 -3.78
C ALA A 113 -0.20 2.95 -4.09
N ILE A 114 0.52 3.39 -3.05
CA ILE A 114 1.87 3.92 -3.18
C ILE A 114 2.83 2.78 -3.54
N LEU A 115 2.72 1.64 -2.86
CA LEU A 115 3.54 0.46 -3.13
C LEU A 115 3.36 -0.03 -4.57
N ALA A 116 2.12 -0.26 -5.01
CA ALA A 116 1.84 -0.74 -6.35
C ALA A 116 2.40 0.17 -7.44
N ARG A 117 2.30 1.50 -7.25
CA ARG A 117 2.91 2.48 -8.16
C ARG A 117 4.43 2.43 -8.16
N SER A 118 5.05 2.28 -6.99
CA SER A 118 6.51 2.16 -6.88
C SER A 118 7.06 0.89 -7.55
N LEU A 119 6.23 -0.16 -7.60
CA LEU A 119 6.54 -1.44 -8.24
C LEU A 119 6.07 -1.52 -9.69
N ASN A 120 5.40 -0.50 -10.21
CA ASN A 120 4.82 -0.50 -11.55
C ASN A 120 3.92 -1.72 -11.84
N ILE A 121 3.15 -2.15 -10.83
CA ILE A 121 2.23 -3.29 -10.93
C ILE A 121 0.77 -2.81 -10.87
N PRO A 122 -0.17 -3.53 -11.51
CA PRO A 122 -1.59 -3.23 -11.40
C PRO A 122 -2.08 -3.38 -9.96
N ALA A 123 -2.97 -2.48 -9.54
CA ALA A 123 -3.63 -2.58 -8.25
C ALA A 123 -5.09 -2.13 -8.27
N VAL A 124 -5.90 -2.82 -7.49
CA VAL A 124 -7.33 -2.52 -7.29
C VAL A 124 -7.59 -2.46 -5.78
N LEU A 125 -8.06 -1.31 -5.30
CA LEU A 125 -8.18 -1.03 -3.87
C LEU A 125 -9.62 -0.67 -3.55
N GLY A 126 -10.07 -0.98 -2.34
CA GLY A 126 -11.44 -0.66 -1.92
C GLY A 126 -12.47 -1.68 -2.40
N LEU A 127 -12.09 -2.95 -2.54
CA LEU A 127 -13.00 -4.04 -2.98
C LEU A 127 -13.96 -4.52 -1.89
N HIS A 128 -13.87 -3.96 -0.68
CA HIS A 128 -14.73 -4.18 0.50
C HIS A 128 -14.64 -5.58 1.14
N ASP A 129 -14.91 -6.65 0.40
CA ASP A 129 -15.07 -7.99 0.95
C ASP A 129 -14.37 -9.08 0.12
N ILE A 130 -13.37 -8.70 -0.67
CA ILE A 130 -12.67 -9.62 -1.56
C ILE A 130 -11.91 -10.70 -0.78
N THR A 131 -11.35 -10.37 0.38
CA THR A 131 -10.67 -11.36 1.22
C THR A 131 -11.59 -12.43 1.78
N ALA A 132 -12.89 -12.15 1.89
CA ALA A 132 -13.88 -13.12 2.33
C ALA A 132 -14.37 -14.02 1.19
N LYS A 133 -14.19 -13.59 -0.06
CA LYS A 133 -14.68 -14.29 -1.27
C LYS A 133 -13.61 -15.12 -1.97
N LEU A 134 -12.34 -14.84 -1.72
CA LEU A 134 -11.22 -15.53 -2.36
C LEU A 134 -10.52 -16.50 -1.42
N GLU A 135 -10.08 -17.59 -2.00
CA GLU A 135 -9.22 -18.57 -1.34
C GLU A 135 -7.81 -18.52 -1.92
N THR A 136 -6.83 -18.85 -1.07
CA THR A 136 -5.43 -18.91 -1.50
C THR A 136 -5.25 -19.99 -2.57
N GLY A 137 -4.55 -19.65 -3.65
CA GLY A 137 -4.29 -20.57 -4.78
C GLY A 137 -5.28 -20.44 -5.94
N GLN A 138 -6.32 -19.61 -5.82
CA GLN A 138 -7.21 -19.32 -6.94
C GLN A 138 -6.54 -18.46 -8.02
N HIS A 139 -6.93 -18.71 -9.28
CA HIS A 139 -6.48 -17.89 -10.39
C HIS A 139 -7.27 -16.60 -10.43
N VAL A 140 -6.57 -15.47 -10.47
CA VAL A 140 -7.20 -14.15 -10.52
C VAL A 140 -6.51 -13.27 -11.56
N LEU A 141 -7.28 -12.39 -12.18
CA LEU A 141 -6.79 -11.35 -13.07
C LEU A 141 -7.09 -9.98 -12.46
N VAL A 142 -6.07 -9.13 -12.39
CA VAL A 142 -6.16 -7.77 -11.84
C VAL A 142 -6.14 -6.77 -13.00
N ASP A 143 -7.20 -5.99 -13.13
CA ASP A 143 -7.27 -4.85 -14.04
C ASP A 143 -7.21 -3.54 -13.25
N GLY A 144 -6.01 -2.97 -13.14
CA GLY A 144 -5.79 -1.69 -12.47
C GLY A 144 -6.30 -0.46 -13.25
N SER A 145 -6.83 -0.62 -14.47
CA SER A 145 -7.36 0.50 -15.27
C SER A 145 -8.83 0.71 -15.04
N ASP A 146 -9.60 -0.37 -15.20
CA ASP A 146 -11.05 -0.34 -15.04
C ASP A 146 -11.47 -0.74 -13.62
N GLY A 147 -10.52 -1.16 -12.77
CA GLY A 147 -10.74 -1.46 -11.36
C GLY A 147 -11.36 -2.84 -11.11
N TRP A 148 -11.14 -3.81 -12.01
CA TRP A 148 -11.72 -5.14 -11.91
C TRP A 148 -10.76 -6.15 -11.29
N LEU A 149 -11.31 -7.03 -10.45
CA LEU A 149 -10.67 -8.28 -10.08
C LEU A 149 -11.53 -9.45 -10.57
N ILE A 150 -11.01 -10.20 -11.54
CA ILE A 150 -11.73 -11.31 -12.16
C ILE A 150 -11.21 -12.61 -11.55
N VAL A 151 -12.09 -13.32 -10.86
CA VAL A 151 -11.78 -14.62 -10.23
C VAL A 151 -12.06 -15.73 -11.23
N ASN A 152 -11.12 -16.67 -11.35
CA ASN A 152 -11.14 -17.79 -12.30
C ASN A 152 -11.47 -17.33 -13.74
N PRO A 153 -10.65 -16.45 -14.34
CA PRO A 153 -10.93 -15.93 -15.67
C PRO A 153 -10.98 -17.04 -16.72
N THR A 154 -11.92 -16.96 -17.64
CA THR A 154 -12.04 -17.94 -18.73
C THR A 154 -10.89 -17.77 -19.73
N PRO A 155 -10.58 -18.80 -20.54
CA PRO A 155 -9.55 -18.70 -21.59
C PRO A 155 -9.82 -17.53 -22.56
N GLU A 156 -11.07 -17.27 -22.90
CA GLU A 156 -11.47 -16.15 -23.77
C GLU A 156 -11.19 -14.81 -23.11
N THR A 157 -11.44 -14.70 -21.80
CA THR A 157 -11.14 -13.51 -21.00
C THR A 157 -9.63 -13.25 -20.98
N LEU A 158 -8.84 -14.29 -20.72
CA LEU A 158 -7.37 -14.19 -20.74
C LEU A 158 -6.84 -13.74 -22.09
N GLU A 159 -7.39 -14.27 -23.19
CA GLU A 159 -6.95 -13.89 -24.53
C GLU A 159 -7.33 -12.44 -24.88
N CYS A 160 -8.52 -12.00 -24.49
CA CYS A 160 -8.93 -10.60 -24.62
C CYS A 160 -7.95 -9.65 -23.89
N TYR A 161 -7.61 -9.98 -22.64
CA TYR A 161 -6.68 -9.16 -21.85
C TYR A 161 -5.26 -9.16 -22.41
N LYS A 162 -4.76 -10.27 -22.95
CA LYS A 162 -3.46 -10.30 -23.67
C LYS A 162 -3.45 -9.37 -24.88
N GLN A 163 -4.56 -9.29 -25.64
CA GLN A 163 -4.67 -8.37 -26.77
C GLN A 163 -4.67 -6.91 -26.33
N ILE A 164 -5.38 -6.60 -25.23
CA ILE A 164 -5.38 -5.27 -24.61
C ILE A 164 -3.97 -4.89 -24.17
N GLU A 165 -3.26 -5.79 -23.50
CA GLU A 165 -1.88 -5.58 -23.05
C GLU A 165 -0.93 -5.33 -24.22
N SER A 166 -0.98 -6.18 -25.27
CA SER A 166 -0.17 -6.01 -26.48
C SER A 166 -0.40 -4.66 -27.16
N ARG A 167 -1.66 -4.23 -27.23
CA ARG A 167 -2.02 -2.92 -27.79
C ARG A 167 -1.47 -1.77 -26.95
N ARG A 168 -1.56 -1.88 -25.62
CA ARG A 168 -1.01 -0.89 -24.68
C ARG A 168 0.51 -0.81 -24.79
N ALA A 169 1.20 -1.94 -24.87
CA ALA A 169 2.65 -1.97 -25.04
C ALA A 169 3.10 -1.22 -26.31
N LYS A 170 2.38 -1.42 -27.43
CA LYS A 170 2.63 -0.69 -28.69
C LYS A 170 2.44 0.82 -28.55
N VAL A 171 1.33 1.25 -27.93
CA VAL A 171 1.06 2.69 -27.72
C VAL A 171 2.11 3.32 -26.81
N THR A 172 2.47 2.66 -25.71
CA THR A 172 3.51 3.15 -24.79
C THR A 172 4.87 3.27 -25.48
N ALA A 173 5.22 2.32 -26.36
CA ALA A 173 6.45 2.39 -27.15
C ALA A 173 6.45 3.60 -28.11
N GLN A 174 5.33 3.88 -28.77
CA GLN A 174 5.17 5.04 -29.66
C GLN A 174 5.25 6.38 -28.89
N LEU A 175 4.63 6.47 -27.71
CA LEU A 175 4.70 7.66 -26.86
C LEU A 175 6.12 7.94 -26.35
N LYS A 176 6.90 6.89 -26.03
CA LYS A 176 8.32 7.04 -25.68
C LYS A 176 9.14 7.60 -26.83
N GLN A 177 8.87 7.21 -28.08
CA GLN A 177 9.54 7.77 -29.27
C GLN A 177 9.18 9.24 -29.52
N LEU A 178 7.92 9.65 -29.32
CA LEU A 178 7.51 11.04 -29.51
C LEU A 178 8.03 11.98 -28.41
N SER A 179 8.07 11.50 -27.15
CA SER A 179 8.56 12.29 -26.02
C SER A 179 10.06 12.56 -26.08
N SER A 180 10.86 11.65 -26.65
CA SER A 180 12.30 11.89 -26.90
C SER A 180 12.52 12.94 -27.99
N PHE A 181 11.65 12.99 -29.00
CA PHE A 181 11.71 14.00 -30.07
C PHE A 181 11.38 15.42 -29.56
N ARG A 182 10.36 15.55 -28.69
CA ARG A 182 9.97 16.83 -28.08
C ARG A 182 11.04 17.42 -27.15
N LYS A 183 11.78 16.58 -26.40
CA LYS A 183 12.93 17.03 -25.59
C LYS A 183 14.08 17.59 -26.44
N THR A 184 14.18 17.18 -27.72
CA THR A 184 15.22 17.65 -28.65
C THR A 184 14.82 18.96 -29.34
N SER A 185 13.54 19.14 -29.70
CA SER A 185 13.05 20.35 -30.37
C SER A 185 12.92 21.58 -29.47
N MET A 186 12.85 21.43 -28.14
CA MET A 186 12.75 22.55 -27.19
C MET A 186 14.10 23.10 -26.69
N ARG A 187 15.24 22.59 -27.18
CA ARG A 187 16.58 23.11 -26.83
C ARG A 187 17.03 24.32 -27.67
N SER A 188 16.25 24.74 -28.67
CA SER A 188 16.58 25.86 -29.58
C SER A 188 15.90 27.20 -29.25
N GLN A 189 15.17 27.32 -28.13
CA GLN A 189 14.72 28.61 -27.61
C GLN A 189 15.02 28.69 -26.11
N PRO A 190 15.86 29.64 -25.65
CA PRO A 190 16.07 29.85 -24.23
C PRO A 190 14.81 30.51 -23.65
N MET A 191 13.95 29.73 -23.00
CA MET A 191 12.94 30.28 -22.10
C MET A 191 13.49 30.24 -20.67
N GLU A 192 13.74 31.43 -20.14
CA GLU A 192 14.17 31.69 -18.77
C GLU A 192 13.13 31.12 -17.78
N ARG A 193 13.47 30.03 -17.09
CA ARG A 193 12.59 29.42 -16.07
C ARG A 193 12.83 30.09 -14.72
N ARG A 194 11.81 30.77 -14.17
CA ARG A 194 11.72 31.05 -12.72
C ARG A 194 11.29 29.76 -11.98
N GLY A 195 11.84 29.54 -10.78
CA GLY A 195 11.94 28.29 -10.00
C GLY A 195 10.68 27.41 -9.93
N SER A 196 10.78 26.09 -10.17
CA SER A 196 11.11 24.99 -9.22
C SER A 196 10.04 24.88 -8.13
N ASP A 197 9.09 23.95 -8.19
CA ASP A 197 9.31 22.50 -8.17
C ASP A 197 8.29 21.71 -9.01
N PHE A 198 8.78 20.84 -9.89
CA PHE A 198 7.98 19.79 -10.52
C PHE A 198 8.86 18.55 -10.73
N ILE A 199 8.59 17.50 -9.95
CA ILE A 199 9.31 16.22 -9.97
C ILE A 199 8.66 15.31 -11.02
N GLU A 200 9.43 14.88 -12.04
CA GLU A 200 8.98 13.90 -13.06
C GLU A 200 8.79 12.50 -12.44
N PRO A 201 7.73 11.74 -12.79
CA PRO A 201 7.63 10.32 -12.42
C PRO A 201 8.40 9.44 -13.43
N ASN A 202 9.46 8.79 -12.95
CA ASN A 202 10.17 7.75 -13.70
C ASN A 202 9.47 6.39 -13.54
N PHE A 203 9.35 5.63 -14.63
CA PHE A 203 8.88 4.24 -14.65
C PHE A 203 9.97 3.32 -15.18
N SER A 204 10.17 2.16 -14.54
CA SER A 204 11.05 1.06 -14.97
C SER A 204 10.34 -0.29 -14.76
N ILE A 205 10.74 -1.27 -15.57
CA ILE A 205 10.13 -2.60 -15.82
C ILE A 205 10.28 -3.52 -14.61
#